data_AF-A0A242MDX6-F1
#
_entry.id   AF-A0A242MDX6-F1
#
_cell.length_a   1.000
_cell.length_b   1.000
_cell.length_c   1.000
_cell.angle_alpha   90.00
_cell.angle_beta   90.00
_cell.angle_gamma   90.00
#
_symmetry.space_group_name_H-M   'P 1'
#
loop_
_entity.id
_entity.type
_entity.pdbx_description
1 polymer ?
#
loop_
_entity_poly.entity_id
_entity_poly.type
_entity_poly.pdbx_seq_one_letter_code
_entity_poly.pdbx_strand_id
1 'polypeptide(L)' 'MQTNPLQKKVATRKERFCIVAEPSLMRAIEAHKQRVETETGLRTSLSQVATSLMRRGLETVNAI' A
#
# COMPACT_ATOMS: atom_id res chain seq x y z
N MET A 1 7.14 28.12 -7.35
CA MET A 1 6.32 27.08 -6.71
C MET A 1 6.70 26.99 -5.23
N GLN A 2 5.95 27.65 -4.34
CA GLN A 2 6.18 27.54 -2.89
C GLN A 2 5.46 26.29 -2.36
N THR A 3 6.22 25.29 -1.93
CA THR A 3 5.68 24.10 -1.23
C THR A 3 5.27 24.46 0.19
N ASN A 4 4.01 24.22 0.53
CA ASN A 4 3.42 24.49 1.84
C ASN A 4 4.07 23.59 2.93
N PRO A 5 4.57 24.16 4.05
CA PRO A 5 5.25 23.41 5.11
C PRO A 5 4.36 22.39 5.83
N LEU A 6 3.03 22.50 5.73
CA LEU A 6 2.10 21.52 6.29
C LEU A 6 2.14 20.17 5.54
N GLN A 7 2.26 20.18 4.21
CA GLN A 7 2.41 18.94 3.42
C GLN A 7 3.70 18.19 3.77
N LYS A 8 4.76 18.93 4.15
CA LYS A 8 6.06 18.36 4.48
C LYS A 8 6.06 17.60 5.81
N LYS A 9 5.20 17.96 6.78
CA LYS A 9 5.15 17.31 8.11
C LYS A 9 4.40 15.98 8.10
N VAL A 10 3.36 15.84 7.26
CA VAL A 10 2.58 14.59 7.15
C VAL A 10 3.43 13.45 6.57
N ALA A 11 4.37 13.77 5.67
CA ALA A 11 5.25 12.79 5.04
C ALA A 11 6.33 12.21 5.97
N THR A 12 6.58 12.79 7.15
CA THR A 12 7.79 12.49 7.94
C THR A 12 7.57 11.41 9.01
N ARG A 13 6.33 11.13 9.42
CA ARG A 13 6.07 10.13 10.47
C ARG A 13 5.65 8.81 9.85
N LYS A 14 6.61 7.88 9.71
CA LYS A 14 6.33 6.49 9.32
C LYS A 14 5.70 5.76 10.51
N GLU A 15 4.38 5.82 10.62
CA GLU A 15 3.65 5.02 11.59
C GLU A 15 3.59 3.56 11.11
N ARG A 16 3.82 2.62 12.03
CA ARG A 16 3.81 1.18 11.75
C ARG A 16 2.67 0.57 12.52
N PHE A 17 1.95 -0.34 11.87
CA PHE A 17 0.91 -1.12 12.50
C PHE A 17 0.94 -2.54 11.93
N CYS A 18 0.36 -3.46 12.69
CA CYS A 18 0.23 -4.86 12.30
C CYS A 18 -1.22 -5.14 11.92
N ILE A 19 -1.40 -6.01 10.94
CA ILE A 19 -2.72 -6.51 10.53
C ILE A 19 -2.71 -8.01 10.71
N VAL A 20 -3.75 -8.53 11.35
CA VAL A 20 -3.99 -9.97 11.44
C VAL A 20 -4.83 -10.36 10.24
N ALA A 21 -4.33 -11.32 9.47
CA ALA A 21 -5.00 -11.87 8.30
C ALA A 21 -4.85 -13.39 8.31
N GLU A 22 -5.84 -14.08 7.75
CA GLU A 22 -5.74 -15.53 7.57
C GLU A 22 -4.56 -15.88 6.63
N PRO A 23 -3.95 -17.08 6.79
CA PRO A 23 -2.84 -17.50 5.94
C PRO A 23 -3.18 -17.50 4.44
N SER A 24 -4.43 -17.79 4.08
CA SER A 24 -4.96 -17.75 2.72
C SER A 24 -4.84 -16.35 2.11
N LEU A 25 -5.25 -15.33 2.86
CA LEU A 25 -5.19 -13.93 2.44
C LEU A 25 -3.74 -13.44 2.31
N MET A 26 -2.86 -13.82 3.25
CA MET A 26 -1.44 -13.48 3.17
C MET A 26 -0.79 -14.04 1.89
N ARG A 27 -1.07 -15.30 1.55
CA ARG A 27 -0.61 -15.91 0.29
C ARG A 27 -1.15 -15.20 -0.95
N ALA A 28 -2.39 -14.76 -0.92
CA ALA A 28 -2.98 -14.02 -2.03
C ALA A 28 -2.29 -12.66 -2.26
N ILE A 29 -1.93 -11.96 -1.18
CA ILE A 29 -1.18 -10.69 -1.23
C ILE A 29 0.24 -10.93 -1.78
N GLU A 30 0.91 -11.99 -1.33
CA GLU A 30 2.24 -12.36 -1.84
C GLU A 30 2.21 -12.74 -3.33
N ALA A 31 1.21 -13.50 -3.77
CA ALA A 31 1.02 -13.81 -5.18
C ALA A 31 0.78 -12.53 -6.01
N HIS A 32 0.00 -11.58 -5.49
CA HIS A 32 -0.19 -10.29 -6.16
C HIS A 32 1.12 -9.49 -6.24
N LYS A 33 1.92 -9.47 -5.18
CA LYS A 33 3.26 -8.87 -5.19
C LYS A 33 4.11 -9.45 -6.31
N GLN A 34 4.20 -10.78 -6.42
CA GLN A 34 4.99 -11.44 -7.47
C GLN A 34 4.52 -11.07 -8.88
N ARG A 35 3.20 -11.00 -9.12
CA ARG A 35 2.65 -10.54 -10.40
C ARG A 35 3.06 -9.11 -10.72
N VAL A 36 2.89 -8.18 -9.78
CA VAL A 36 3.27 -6.77 -9.97
C VAL A 36 4.76 -6.63 -10.26
N GLU A 37 5.61 -7.36 -9.54
CA GLU A 37 7.06 -7.34 -9.77
C GLU A 37 7.42 -7.89 -11.16
N THR A 38 6.70 -8.92 -11.62
CA THR A 38 6.89 -9.53 -12.95
C THR A 38 6.44 -8.59 -14.08
N GLU A 39 5.28 -7.95 -13.92
CA GLU A 39 4.68 -7.09 -14.94
C GLU A 39 5.40 -5.74 -15.07
N THR A 40 5.89 -5.18 -13.96
CA THR A 40 6.48 -3.84 -13.93
C THR A 40 8.02 -3.84 -13.95
N GLY A 41 8.65 -4.98 -13.65
CA GLY A 41 10.09 -5.07 -13.43
C GLY A 41 10.60 -4.35 -12.17
N LEU A 42 9.69 -3.81 -11.34
CA LEU A 42 10.03 -3.06 -10.14
C LEU A 42 9.91 -3.95 -8.91
N ARG A 43 10.92 -3.88 -8.02
CA ARG A 43 10.84 -4.52 -6.71
C ARG A 43 9.91 -3.75 -5.79
N THR A 44 9.03 -4.47 -5.09
CA THR A 44 8.11 -3.88 -4.14
C THR A 44 8.19 -4.60 -2.79
N SER A 45 7.84 -3.91 -1.71
CA SER A 45 7.69 -4.55 -0.40
C SER A 45 6.25 -5.02 -0.18
N LEU A 46 6.06 -6.00 0.70
CA LEU A 46 4.73 -6.47 1.07
C LEU A 46 3.86 -5.34 1.62
N SER A 47 4.43 -4.44 2.44
CA SER A 47 3.73 -3.27 2.97
C SER A 47 3.27 -2.32 1.86
N GLN A 48 4.08 -2.08 0.82
CA GLN A 48 3.67 -1.23 -0.30
C GLN A 48 2.50 -1.86 -1.08
N VAL A 49 2.54 -3.17 -1.32
CA VAL A 49 1.47 -3.88 -2.01
C VAL A 49 0.18 -3.86 -1.17
N ALA A 50 0.28 -4.18 0.12
CA ALA A 50 -0.85 -4.17 1.04
C ALA A 50 -1.50 -2.78 1.14
N THR A 51 -0.69 -1.72 1.29
CA THR A 51 -1.20 -0.33 1.32
C THR A 51 -1.88 0.06 0.01
N SER A 52 -1.33 -0.35 -1.14
CA SER A 52 -1.94 -0.10 -2.45
C SER A 52 -3.32 -0.75 -2.58
N LEU A 53 -3.44 -2.01 -2.14
CA LEU A 53 -4.71 -2.74 -2.13
C LEU A 53 -5.74 -2.07 -1.20
N MET A 54 -5.33 -1.68 0.01
CA MET A 54 -6.20 -0.96 0.95
C MET A 54 -6.68 0.38 0.36
N ARG A 55 -5.77 1.16 -0.23
CA ARG A 55 -6.12 2.44 -0.86
C ARG A 55 -7.17 2.26 -1.95
N ARG A 56 -6.99 1.27 -2.84
CA ARG A 56 -7.97 0.97 -3.91
C ARG A 56 -9.34 0.56 -3.35
N GLY A 57 -9.36 -0.25 -2.29
CA GLY A 57 -10.59 -0.64 -1.60
C GLY A 57 -11.30 0.57 -0.98
N LEU A 58 -10.57 1.44 -0.28
CA LEU A 58 -11.10 2.66 0.33
C LEU A 58 -11.62 3.65 -0.73
N GLU A 59 -10.90 3.81 -1.84
CA GLU A 59 -11.34 4.64 -2.97
C GLU A 59 -12.64 4.12 -3.60
N THR A 60 -12.81 2.80 -3.68
CA THR A 60 -14.04 2.18 -4.18
C THR A 60 -15.22 2.45 -3.25
N VAL A 61 -15.01 2.37 -1.93
CA VAL A 61 -16.06 2.67 -0.92
C VAL A 61 -16.45 4.15 -0.94
N ASN A 62 -15.47 5.05 -1.10
CA ASN A 62 -15.69 6.50 -1.12
C ASN A 62 -16.26 7.03 -2.46
N ALA A 63 -16.34 6.18 -3.49
CA ALA A 63 -16.94 6.53 -4.78
C ALA A 63 -18.47 6.36 -4.81
N ILE A 64 -19.07 5.99 -3.68
CA ILE A 64 -20.52 5.86 -3.43
C ILE A 64 -20.96 7.05 -2.57
#